data_AF-A0A6A4ZJM0-F1
#
_entry.id   AF-A0A6A4ZJM0-F1
#
_cell.length_a   1.000
_cell.length_b   1.000
_cell.length_c   1.000
_cell.angle_alpha   90.00
_cell.angle_beta   90.00
_cell.angle_gamma   90.00
#
_symmetry.space_group_name_H-M   'P 1'
#
loop_
_entity.id
_entity.type
_entity.pdbx_description
1 polymer ?
#
loop_
_entity_poly.entity_id
_entity_poly.type
_entity_poly.pdbx_seq_one_letter_code
_entity_poly.pdbx_strand_id
1 'polypeptide(L)'
;IYFKAEPTYSGRFTVPVLWDTKENTIVSNESSEIIRMLTKEFDAWSSHPQLQLYPDNLAAEIDAINDWIYNDINNGVYKSGFATTQDAYEKNVYVLFEALDRVEKHLEGKEWLVANTLTEADVRLFTTIVRFDPVYHGHFKCNLKTITDHYPNVSSPTRPPTVPSAWRR
;
A
#
# COMPACT_ATOMS: atom_id res chain seq x y z
N ILE A 1 -1.90 -5.02 -24.36
CA ILE A 1 -2.69 -3.94 -23.72
C ILE A 1 -2.04 -2.58 -23.97
N TYR A 2 -0.83 -2.31 -23.47
CA TYR A 2 -0.13 -1.03 -23.74
C TYR A 2 0.01 -0.69 -25.23
N PHE A 3 0.60 -1.58 -26.05
CA PHE A 3 0.65 -1.37 -27.51
C PHE A 3 -0.72 -1.33 -28.21
N LYS A 4 -1.79 -1.80 -27.55
CA LYS A 4 -3.15 -1.71 -28.08
C LYS A 4 -3.74 -0.32 -27.83
N ALA A 5 -3.43 0.30 -26.68
CA ALA A 5 -3.80 1.68 -26.36
C ALA A 5 -2.90 2.70 -27.09
N GLU A 6 -1.59 2.44 -27.16
CA GLU A 6 -0.60 3.31 -27.79
C GLU A 6 0.48 2.46 -28.51
N PRO A 7 0.43 2.34 -29.85
CA PRO A 7 1.36 1.47 -30.60
C PRO A 7 2.84 1.80 -30.42
N THR A 8 3.17 3.05 -30.07
CA THR A 8 4.53 3.56 -29.87
C THR A 8 4.95 3.63 -28.39
N TYR A 9 4.18 3.05 -27.47
CA TYR A 9 4.46 3.10 -26.04
C TYR A 9 5.89 2.62 -25.72
N SER A 10 6.66 3.45 -25.02
CA SER A 10 8.08 3.20 -24.67
C SER A 10 8.34 3.19 -23.16
N GLY A 11 7.30 3.32 -22.35
CA GLY A 11 7.39 3.32 -20.89
C GLY A 11 7.48 1.90 -20.27
N ARG A 12 7.39 1.84 -18.95
CA ARG A 12 7.35 0.56 -18.22
C ARG A 12 5.99 -0.10 -18.37
N PHE A 13 5.99 -1.43 -18.52
CA PHE A 13 4.76 -2.23 -18.56
C PHE A 13 4.37 -2.64 -17.14
N THR A 14 3.61 -1.80 -16.45
CA THR A 14 3.25 -1.99 -15.04
C THR A 14 1.88 -2.63 -14.87
N VAL A 15 1.68 -3.22 -13.69
CA VAL A 15 0.37 -3.58 -13.13
C VAL A 15 0.15 -2.78 -11.84
N PRO A 16 -1.10 -2.46 -11.46
CA PRO A 16 -2.36 -2.79 -12.15
C PRO A 16 -2.61 -1.96 -13.42
N VAL A 17 -3.57 -2.38 -14.24
CA VAL A 17 -4.10 -1.62 -15.39
C VAL A 17 -5.63 -1.65 -15.31
N LEU A 18 -6.24 -0.47 -15.22
CA LEU A 18 -7.67 -0.28 -15.45
C LEU A 18 -7.90 -0.11 -16.95
N TRP A 19 -8.61 -1.05 -17.56
CA TRP A 19 -8.80 -1.13 -19.01
C TRP A 19 -10.26 -0.89 -19.38
N ASP A 20 -10.49 -0.03 -20.37
CA ASP A 20 -11.80 0.16 -20.97
C ASP A 20 -12.02 -0.86 -22.10
N THR A 21 -13.00 -1.74 -21.91
CA THR A 21 -13.36 -2.77 -22.89
C THR A 21 -14.17 -2.23 -24.08
N LYS A 22 -14.80 -1.06 -23.95
CA LYS A 22 -15.55 -0.40 -25.02
C LYS A 22 -14.61 0.34 -25.97
N GLU A 23 -13.85 1.29 -25.43
CA GLU A 23 -12.90 2.10 -26.23
C GLU A 23 -11.58 1.37 -26.50
N ASN A 24 -11.38 0.18 -25.90
CA ASN A 24 -10.17 -0.62 -26.07
C ASN A 24 -8.89 0.16 -25.74
N THR A 25 -8.89 0.89 -24.63
CA THR A 25 -7.76 1.70 -24.18
C THR A 25 -7.51 1.59 -22.67
N ILE A 26 -6.34 2.05 -22.22
CA ILE A 26 -6.00 2.13 -20.79
C ILE A 26 -6.66 3.39 -20.21
N VAL A 27 -7.40 3.23 -19.11
CA VAL A 27 -7.95 4.35 -18.33
C VAL A 27 -6.90 4.88 -17.36
N SER A 28 -6.29 3.99 -16.57
CA SER A 28 -5.21 4.33 -15.65
C SER A 28 -4.35 3.09 -15.37
N ASN A 29 -3.07 3.31 -15.07
CA ASN A 29 -2.15 2.31 -14.55
C ASN A 29 -1.52 2.73 -13.21
N GLU A 30 -2.09 3.75 -12.56
CA GLU A 30 -1.65 4.28 -11.27
C GLU A 30 -2.55 3.72 -10.17
N SER A 31 -2.01 2.83 -9.32
CA SER A 31 -2.80 2.11 -8.33
C SER A 31 -3.46 3.03 -7.31
N SER A 32 -2.80 4.14 -6.95
CA SER A 32 -3.34 5.10 -5.97
C SER A 32 -4.56 5.87 -6.49
N GLU A 33 -4.62 6.15 -7.79
CA GLU A 33 -5.80 6.74 -8.41
C GLU A 33 -6.90 5.70 -8.62
N ILE A 34 -6.54 4.50 -9.07
CA ILE A 34 -7.49 3.40 -9.32
C ILE A 34 -8.28 3.06 -8.05
N ILE A 35 -7.62 2.96 -6.89
CA ILE A 35 -8.34 2.66 -5.63
C ILE A 35 -9.37 3.75 -5.30
N ARG A 36 -9.07 5.03 -5.55
CA ARG A 36 -10.00 6.14 -5.31
C ARG A 36 -11.17 6.12 -6.27
N MET A 37 -10.93 5.84 -7.55
CA MET A 37 -11.98 5.65 -8.54
C MET A 37 -12.93 4.51 -8.10
N LEU A 38 -12.38 3.37 -7.69
CA LEU A 38 -13.18 2.20 -7.29
C LEU A 38 -13.95 2.42 -5.99
N THR A 39 -13.38 3.16 -5.03
CA THR A 39 -14.04 3.44 -3.75
C THR A 39 -15.19 4.44 -3.89
N LYS A 40 -15.14 5.37 -4.84
CA LYS A 40 -16.11 6.48 -4.92
C LYS A 40 -17.09 6.36 -6.08
N GLU A 41 -16.61 6.06 -7.27
CA GLU A 41 -17.40 6.22 -8.50
C GLU A 41 -18.39 5.07 -8.74
N PHE A 42 -18.33 4.01 -7.93
CA PHE A 42 -19.14 2.80 -8.10
C PHE A 42 -20.06 2.49 -6.91
N ASP A 43 -20.28 3.44 -5.99
CA ASP A 43 -21.10 3.25 -4.79
C ASP A 43 -22.51 2.72 -5.09
N ALA A 44 -23.13 3.16 -6.18
CA ALA A 44 -24.47 2.71 -6.59
C ALA A 44 -24.55 1.20 -6.89
N TRP A 45 -23.41 0.53 -7.13
CA TRP A 45 -23.31 -0.90 -7.42
C TRP A 45 -22.51 -1.67 -6.36
N SER A 46 -22.05 -1.00 -5.31
CA SER A 46 -21.29 -1.62 -4.22
C SER A 46 -22.21 -2.46 -3.32
N SER A 47 -21.70 -3.59 -2.83
CA SER A 47 -22.35 -4.34 -1.74
C SER A 47 -22.15 -3.67 -0.38
N HIS A 48 -21.22 -2.72 -0.27
CA HIS A 48 -20.87 -2.01 0.96
C HIS A 48 -20.67 -0.51 0.68
N PRO A 49 -21.70 0.22 0.18
CA PRO A 49 -21.59 1.64 -0.16
C PRO A 49 -21.28 2.54 1.06
N GLN A 50 -21.52 2.05 2.27
CA GLN A 50 -21.16 2.72 3.51
C GLN A 50 -19.65 2.68 3.82
N LEU A 51 -18.87 1.81 3.15
CA LEU A 51 -17.44 1.68 3.39
C LEU A 51 -16.68 2.81 2.67
N GLN A 52 -16.38 3.87 3.41
CA GLN A 52 -15.66 5.04 2.90
C GLN A 52 -14.18 4.93 3.25
N LEU A 53 -13.34 4.53 2.30
CA LEU A 53 -11.88 4.40 2.51
C LEU A 53 -11.13 5.73 2.41
N TYR A 54 -11.76 6.75 1.83
CA TYR A 54 -11.18 8.10 1.68
C TYR A 54 -12.27 9.18 1.91
N PRO A 55 -12.79 9.32 3.14
CA PRO A 55 -13.82 10.32 3.42
C PRO A 55 -13.24 11.73 3.48
N ASP A 56 -13.98 12.72 2.98
CA ASP A 56 -13.52 14.11 2.81
C ASP A 56 -12.98 14.73 4.11
N ASN A 57 -13.58 14.40 5.27
CA ASN A 57 -13.17 14.94 6.57
C ASN A 57 -11.85 14.35 7.11
N LEU A 58 -11.34 13.26 6.53
CA LEU A 58 -10.06 12.64 6.89
C LEU A 58 -9.02 12.72 5.77
N ALA A 59 -9.37 13.24 4.59
CA ALA A 59 -8.54 13.25 3.39
C ALA A 59 -7.12 13.80 3.64
N ALA A 60 -7.01 14.94 4.33
CA ALA A 60 -5.72 15.57 4.61
C ALA A 60 -4.80 14.71 5.51
N GLU A 61 -5.38 14.03 6.52
CA GLU A 61 -4.62 13.13 7.40
C GLU A 61 -4.21 11.85 6.66
N ILE A 62 -5.11 11.31 5.84
CA ILE A 62 -4.83 10.14 4.99
C ILE A 62 -3.70 10.45 4.00
N ASP A 63 -3.76 11.59 3.32
CA ASP A 63 -2.73 12.00 2.35
C ASP A 63 -1.37 12.19 3.03
N ALA A 64 -1.35 12.85 4.19
CA ALA A 64 -0.14 13.03 4.97
C ALA A 64 0.48 11.70 5.42
N ILE A 65 -0.34 10.73 5.81
CA ILE A 65 0.14 9.39 6.18
C ILE A 65 0.62 8.61 4.95
N ASN A 66 -0.14 8.65 3.87
CA ASN A 66 0.17 7.94 2.63
C ASN A 66 1.49 8.38 2.00
N ASP A 67 1.85 9.66 2.10
CA ASP A 67 3.09 10.18 1.51
C ASP A 67 4.33 9.48 2.07
N TRP A 68 4.49 9.45 3.41
CA TRP A 68 5.66 8.79 4.00
C TRP A 68 5.52 7.26 4.02
N ILE A 69 4.31 6.69 4.13
CA ILE A 69 4.13 5.24 3.96
C ILE A 69 4.58 4.82 2.55
N TYR A 70 4.23 5.59 1.52
CA TYR A 70 4.67 5.29 0.16
C TYR A 70 6.19 5.41 0.03
N ASN A 71 6.75 6.56 0.43
CA ASN A 71 8.15 6.88 0.20
C ASN A 71 9.10 5.97 0.99
N ASP A 72 8.76 5.69 2.25
CA ASP A 72 9.68 5.08 3.21
C ASP A 72 9.37 3.60 3.47
N ILE A 73 8.15 3.13 3.18
CA ILE A 73 7.76 1.72 3.37
C ILE A 73 7.46 1.04 2.03
N ASN A 74 6.42 1.47 1.31
CA ASN A 74 5.97 0.77 0.10
C ASN A 74 7.05 0.74 -0.98
N ASN A 75 7.67 1.89 -1.24
CA ASN A 75 8.82 2.00 -2.14
C ASN A 75 10.15 1.78 -1.40
N GLY A 76 10.18 1.98 -0.08
CA GLY A 76 11.37 1.78 0.75
C GLY A 76 11.97 0.38 0.64
N VAL A 77 11.13 -0.66 0.67
CA VAL A 77 11.60 -2.05 0.49
C VAL A 77 12.27 -2.26 -0.87
N TYR A 78 11.77 -1.63 -1.95
CA TYR A 78 12.38 -1.72 -3.28
C TYR A 78 13.66 -0.90 -3.38
N LYS A 79 13.70 0.30 -2.78
CA LYS A 79 14.91 1.12 -2.68
C LYS A 79 16.04 0.36 -1.98
N SER A 80 15.74 -0.39 -0.93
CA SER A 80 16.69 -1.28 -0.24
C SER A 80 17.09 -2.47 -1.11
N GLY A 81 16.11 -3.21 -1.64
CA GLY A 81 16.35 -4.45 -2.39
C GLY A 81 17.06 -4.27 -3.73
N PHE A 82 16.87 -3.12 -4.38
CA PHE A 82 17.49 -2.79 -5.67
C PHE A 82 18.70 -1.85 -5.55
N ALA A 83 19.14 -1.51 -4.34
CA ALA A 83 20.36 -0.74 -4.15
C ALA A 83 21.57 -1.47 -4.76
N THR A 84 22.36 -0.74 -5.55
CA THR A 84 23.55 -1.28 -6.22
C THR A 84 24.85 -1.00 -5.46
N THR A 85 24.76 -0.28 -4.33
CA THR A 85 25.90 0.06 -3.47
C THR A 85 25.51 -0.15 -1.99
N GLN A 86 26.51 -0.43 -1.16
CA GLN A 86 26.31 -0.64 0.28
C GLN A 86 25.71 0.59 0.96
N ASP A 87 26.27 1.77 0.71
CA ASP A 87 25.78 3.03 1.31
C ASP A 87 24.33 3.33 0.96
N ALA A 88 23.92 3.07 -0.30
CA ALA A 88 22.53 3.25 -0.71
C ALA A 88 21.60 2.24 -0.03
N TYR A 89 22.04 0.98 0.09
CA TYR A 89 21.29 -0.05 0.81
C TYR A 89 21.10 0.35 2.27
N GLU A 90 22.19 0.67 2.98
CA GLU A 90 22.17 1.03 4.41
C GLU A 90 21.28 2.24 4.66
N LYS A 91 21.44 3.30 3.87
CA LYS A 91 20.56 4.47 3.97
C LYS A 91 19.08 4.11 3.85
N ASN A 92 18.71 3.33 2.84
CA ASN A 92 17.31 3.01 2.57
C ASN A 92 16.73 2.04 3.59
N VAL A 93 17.51 1.04 4.03
CA VAL A 93 17.03 0.05 5.01
C VAL A 93 16.86 0.70 6.38
N TYR A 94 17.72 1.64 6.78
CA TYR A 94 17.53 2.38 8.04
C TYR A 94 16.28 3.26 8.00
N VAL A 95 16.07 4.04 6.93
CA VAL A 95 14.84 4.84 6.75
C VAL A 95 13.58 3.98 6.79
N LEU A 96 13.61 2.80 6.15
CA LEU A 96 12.51 1.84 6.20
C LEU A 96 12.19 1.40 7.63
N PHE A 97 13.19 1.00 8.41
CA PHE A 97 12.96 0.53 9.78
C PHE A 97 12.57 1.66 10.74
N GLU A 98 13.06 2.89 10.54
CA GLU A 98 12.57 4.08 11.26
C GLU A 98 11.09 4.35 10.97
N ALA A 99 10.66 4.20 9.71
CA ALA A 99 9.26 4.36 9.33
C ALA A 99 8.38 3.23 9.90
N LEU A 100 8.86 1.98 9.94
CA LEU A 100 8.14 0.87 10.59
C LEU A 100 8.02 1.09 12.10
N ASP A 101 9.08 1.55 12.77
CA ASP A 101 9.04 1.91 14.20
C ASP A 101 8.03 3.05 14.46
N ARG A 102 7.94 4.02 13.54
CA ARG A 102 6.92 5.09 13.60
C ARG A 102 5.51 4.55 13.47
N VAL A 103 5.26 3.64 12.52
CA VAL A 103 3.95 2.98 12.34
C VAL A 103 3.56 2.23 13.60
N GLU A 104 4.46 1.39 14.11
CA GLU A 104 4.24 0.57 15.31
C GLU A 104 3.83 1.41 16.52
N LYS A 105 4.54 2.53 16.75
CA LYS A 105 4.21 3.48 17.80
C LYS A 105 2.88 4.19 17.54
N HIS A 106 2.62 4.59 16.30
CA HIS A 106 1.38 5.30 15.93
C HIS A 106 0.13 4.47 16.21
N LEU A 107 0.28 3.14 16.17
CA LEU A 107 -0.79 2.15 16.35
C LEU A 107 -0.93 1.64 17.77
N GLU A 108 -0.14 2.15 18.71
CA GLU A 108 -0.31 1.82 20.12
C GLU A 108 -1.72 2.23 20.59
N GLY A 109 -2.50 1.24 21.04
CA GLY A 109 -3.89 1.42 21.46
C GLY A 109 -4.88 1.70 20.31
N LYS A 110 -4.49 1.52 19.04
CA LYS A 110 -5.34 1.76 17.86
C LYS A 110 -5.36 0.55 16.93
N GLU A 111 -6.51 0.33 16.31
CA GLU A 111 -6.69 -0.70 15.29
C GLU A 111 -6.29 -0.20 13.89
N TRP A 112 -6.55 1.08 13.58
CA TRP A 112 -6.35 1.67 12.26
C TRP A 112 -5.49 2.93 12.28
N LEU A 113 -4.86 3.25 11.15
CA LEU A 113 -3.90 4.37 11.04
C LEU A 113 -4.56 5.74 11.24
N VAL A 114 -5.77 5.96 10.73
CA VAL A 114 -6.43 7.27 10.73
C VAL A 114 -7.75 7.20 11.46
N ALA A 115 -7.97 8.11 12.40
CA ALA A 115 -9.21 8.22 13.20
C ALA A 115 -9.71 6.90 13.83
N ASN A 116 -8.83 5.90 13.97
CA ASN A 116 -9.18 4.54 14.37
C ASN A 116 -10.32 3.91 13.52
N THR A 117 -10.33 4.19 12.22
CA THR A 117 -11.24 3.60 11.22
C THR A 117 -10.46 3.10 10.02
N LEU A 118 -10.91 2.02 9.36
CA LEU A 118 -10.26 1.49 8.15
C LEU A 118 -10.28 2.53 7.02
N THR A 119 -9.11 2.90 6.50
CA THR A 119 -8.95 3.83 5.36
C THR A 119 -8.05 3.24 4.28
N GLU A 120 -7.91 3.95 3.14
CA GLU A 120 -6.96 3.57 2.09
C GLU A 120 -5.50 3.52 2.59
N ALA A 121 -5.15 4.26 3.66
CA ALA A 121 -3.81 4.20 4.25
C ALA A 121 -3.49 2.81 4.79
N ASP A 122 -4.46 2.16 5.45
CA ASP A 122 -4.29 0.80 5.96
C ASP A 122 -4.18 -0.21 4.82
N VAL A 123 -4.97 -0.03 3.75
CA VAL A 123 -4.90 -0.88 2.55
C VAL A 123 -3.52 -0.79 1.90
N ARG A 124 -3.00 0.43 1.73
CA ARG A 124 -1.68 0.68 1.13
C ARG A 124 -0.56 0.10 1.98
N LEU A 125 -0.60 0.31 3.30
CA LEU A 125 0.37 -0.29 4.22
C LEU A 125 0.34 -1.82 4.17
N PHE A 126 -0.86 -2.41 4.26
CA PHE A 126 -1.08 -3.86 4.31
C PHE A 126 -0.40 -4.59 3.15
N THR A 127 -0.49 -4.04 1.93
CA THR A 127 0.10 -4.69 0.75
C THR A 127 1.61 -4.94 0.87
N THR A 128 2.33 -4.07 1.59
CA THR A 128 3.76 -4.25 1.89
C THR A 128 3.96 -5.17 3.08
N ILE A 129 3.22 -4.97 4.17
CA ILE A 129 3.38 -5.75 5.41
C ILE A 129 3.16 -7.24 5.18
N VAL A 130 2.10 -7.64 4.44
CA VAL A 130 1.81 -9.05 4.16
C VAL A 130 2.90 -9.76 3.34
N ARG A 131 3.76 -9.00 2.65
CA ARG A 131 4.88 -9.51 1.86
C ARG A 131 6.23 -9.39 2.58
N PHE A 132 6.26 -8.74 3.74
CA PHE A 132 7.51 -8.37 4.39
C PHE A 132 8.34 -9.58 4.79
N ASP A 133 7.85 -10.38 5.75
CA ASP A 133 8.55 -11.57 6.22
C ASP A 133 8.80 -12.62 5.12
N PRO A 134 7.82 -12.98 4.26
CA PRO A 134 8.03 -14.02 3.25
C PRO A 134 8.91 -13.59 2.07
N VAL A 135 9.03 -12.29 1.78
CA VAL A 135 9.76 -11.79 0.60
C VAL A 135 10.78 -10.72 0.98
N TYR A 136 10.34 -9.56 1.46
CA TYR A 136 11.23 -8.40 1.59
C TYR A 136 12.35 -8.61 2.61
N HIS A 137 12.07 -9.34 3.69
CA HIS A 137 13.06 -9.68 4.72
C HIS A 137 14.26 -10.41 4.11
N GLY A 138 14.03 -11.51 3.39
CA GLY A 138 15.10 -12.28 2.76
C GLY A 138 15.57 -11.69 1.43
N HIS A 139 14.65 -11.56 0.46
CA HIS A 139 14.95 -11.23 -0.92
C HIS A 139 15.50 -9.80 -1.08
N PHE A 140 14.92 -8.83 -0.37
CA PHE A 140 15.35 -7.43 -0.39
C PHE A 140 16.28 -7.07 0.77
N LYS A 141 16.72 -8.06 1.57
CA LYS A 141 17.61 -7.87 2.73
C LYS A 141 17.05 -6.86 3.73
N CYS A 142 15.73 -6.70 3.83
CA CYS A 142 15.11 -5.85 4.84
C CYS A 142 15.05 -6.63 6.17
N ASN A 143 16.21 -6.96 6.74
CA ASN A 143 16.38 -8.02 7.74
C ASN A 143 16.94 -7.54 9.09
N LEU A 144 16.75 -6.27 9.45
CA LEU A 144 17.09 -5.79 10.79
C LEU A 144 16.13 -6.37 11.85
N LYS A 145 14.86 -6.54 11.47
CA LYS A 145 13.76 -7.11 12.28
C LYS A 145 12.74 -7.76 11.34
N THR A 146 11.97 -8.72 11.84
CA THR A 146 10.77 -9.28 11.19
C THR A 146 9.51 -8.53 11.67
N ILE A 147 8.46 -8.47 10.84
CA ILE A 147 7.15 -7.96 11.26
C ILE A 147 6.59 -8.81 12.39
N THR A 148 6.60 -10.14 12.22
CA THR A 148 5.95 -11.07 13.15
C THR A 148 6.53 -11.00 14.57
N ASP A 149 7.86 -10.89 14.71
CA ASP A 149 8.49 -11.00 16.04
C ASP A 149 8.71 -9.65 16.72
N HIS A 150 8.75 -8.54 15.96
CA HIS A 150 9.20 -7.24 16.49
C HIS A 150 8.17 -6.12 16.41
N TYR A 151 7.06 -6.32 15.69
CA TYR A 151 6.06 -5.28 15.45
C TYR A 151 4.65 -5.79 15.81
N PRO A 152 4.33 -5.95 17.10
CA PRO A 152 3.05 -6.52 17.55
C PRO A 152 1.82 -5.69 17.16
N ASN A 153 1.89 -4.36 17.12
CA ASN A 153 0.75 -3.53 16.70
C ASN A 153 0.54 -3.57 15.18
N VAL A 154 1.62 -3.66 14.39
CA VAL A 154 1.55 -3.85 12.93
C VAL A 154 1.05 -5.24 12.56
N SER A 155 1.52 -6.28 13.27
CA SER A 155 1.17 -7.69 13.02
C SER A 155 -0.16 -8.12 13.68
N SER A 156 -0.82 -7.22 14.41
CA SER A 156 -2.07 -7.51 15.12
C SER A 156 -3.10 -8.16 14.19
N PRO A 157 -3.72 -9.29 14.59
CA PRO A 157 -4.70 -10.01 13.79
C PRO A 157 -6.03 -9.25 13.61
N THR A 158 -6.21 -8.12 14.29
CA THR A 158 -7.33 -7.20 14.05
C THR A 158 -7.11 -6.37 12.79
N ARG A 159 -5.84 -6.12 12.40
CA ARG A 159 -5.51 -5.62 11.06
C ARG A 159 -5.59 -6.81 10.11
N PRO A 160 -6.27 -6.70 8.97
CA PRO A 160 -6.76 -7.87 8.23
C PRO A 160 -5.62 -8.86 7.95
N PRO A 161 -5.48 -9.97 8.71
CA PRO A 161 -4.48 -10.99 8.42
C PRO A 161 -4.98 -11.91 7.28
N THR A 162 -6.18 -11.62 6.79
CA THR A 162 -6.95 -12.25 5.73
C THR A 162 -8.04 -11.25 5.33
N VAL A 163 -8.55 -11.34 4.09
CA VAL A 163 -9.66 -10.55 3.55
C VAL A 163 -10.69 -10.21 4.66
N PRO A 164 -10.96 -8.91 4.93
CA PRO A 164 -11.86 -8.51 6.03
C PRO A 164 -13.18 -9.29 5.96
N SER A 165 -13.83 -9.55 7.09
CA SER A 165 -15.13 -10.24 7.10
C SER A 165 -16.16 -9.54 6.20
N ALA A 166 -16.13 -8.21 6.12
CA ALA A 166 -16.93 -7.40 5.19
C ALA A 166 -16.59 -7.62 3.69
N TRP A 167 -15.54 -8.36 3.37
CA TRP A 167 -15.08 -8.67 2.02
C TRP A 167 -15.17 -10.17 1.71
N ARG A 168 -15.60 -10.97 2.69
CA ARG A 168 -15.95 -12.38 2.50
C ARG A 168 -17.42 -12.45 2.08
N ARG A 169 -17.68 -13.17 0.99
CA ARG A 169 -19.04 -13.52 0.56
C ARG A 169 -19.77 -14.30 1.65
#